data_AF-G9L3H3-F1
#
_entry.id   AF-G9L3H3-F1
#
_cell.length_a   1.000
_cell.length_b   1.000
_cell.length_c   1.000
_cell.angle_alpha   90.00
_cell.angle_beta   90.00
_cell.angle_gamma   90.00
#
_symmetry.space_group_name_H-M   'P 1'
#
loop_
_entity.id
_entity.type
_entity.pdbx_description
1 polymer ?
#
loop_
_entity_poly.entity_id
_entity_poly.type
_entity_poly.pdbx_seq_one_letter_code
_entity_poly.pdbx_strand_id
1 'polypeptide(L)'
;KKNMDQEAEEIARCLLQKMGNTSEFIQRAANRSLGAMVENVTPARSLVALTSAGIYHRNPLVRKCTAEHLSTVLEQIGAEKLL
;
A
#
# COMPACT_ATOMS: atom_id res chain seq x y z
N LYS A 1 -6.10 -15.00 1.36
CA LYS A 1 -5.13 -13.97 1.81
C LYS A 1 -3.66 -14.40 1.65
N LYS A 2 -3.23 -15.54 2.19
CA LYS A 2 -1.78 -15.90 2.17
C LYS A 2 -1.11 -16.06 0.79
N ASN A 3 -1.86 -16.35 -0.27
CA ASN A 3 -1.26 -16.59 -1.59
C ASN A 3 -0.64 -15.35 -2.24
N MET A 4 -0.96 -14.13 -1.78
CA MET A 4 -0.38 -12.88 -2.32
C MET A 4 0.74 -12.31 -1.42
N ASP A 5 1.03 -12.94 -0.28
CA ASP A 5 2.01 -12.42 0.68
C ASP A 5 3.44 -12.39 0.10
N GLN A 6 3.72 -13.28 -0.85
CA GLN A 6 5.01 -13.42 -1.51
C GLN A 6 5.26 -12.28 -2.50
N GLU A 7 4.21 -11.85 -3.22
CA GLU A 7 4.28 -10.82 -4.26
C GLU A 7 3.98 -9.41 -3.71
N ALA A 8 3.52 -9.29 -2.47
CA ALA A 8 3.04 -8.03 -1.88
C ALA A 8 4.02 -6.86 -2.03
N GLU A 9 5.31 -7.07 -1.82
CA GLU A 9 6.33 -6.02 -1.95
C GLU A 9 6.50 -5.55 -3.40
N GLU A 10 6.46 -6.47 -4.36
CA GLU A 10 6.58 -6.14 -5.77
C GLU A 10 5.33 -5.43 -6.30
N ILE A 11 4.14 -5.92 -5.91
CA ILE A 11 2.86 -5.30 -6.24
C ILE A 11 2.81 -3.88 -5.69
N ALA A 12 3.13 -3.69 -4.40
CA ALA A 12 3.15 -2.37 -3.77
C ALA A 12 4.09 -1.41 -4.50
N ARG A 13 5.31 -1.85 -4.80
CA ARG A 13 6.31 -1.05 -5.53
C ARG A 13 5.80 -0.62 -6.91
N CYS A 14 5.25 -1.56 -7.68
CA CYS A 14 4.76 -1.30 -9.03
C CYS A 14 3.59 -0.31 -9.02
N LEU A 15 2.61 -0.52 -8.13
CA LEU A 15 1.43 0.34 -8.05
C LEU A 15 1.75 1.74 -7.51
N LEU A 16 2.64 1.85 -6.51
CA LEU A 16 3.08 3.15 -6.00
C LEU A 16 3.88 3.94 -7.04
N GLN A 17 4.62 3.28 -7.94
CA GLN A 17 5.22 3.96 -9.09
C GLN A 17 4.15 4.53 -10.04
N LYS A 18 3.03 3.82 -10.25
CA LYS A 18 1.91 4.31 -11.06
C LYS A 18 1.15 5.46 -10.39
N MET A 19 1.11 5.51 -9.05
CA MET A 19 0.61 6.67 -8.31
C MET A 19 1.41 7.96 -8.58
N GLY A 20 2.67 7.83 -9.02
CA GLY A 20 3.50 8.96 -9.43
C GLY A 20 3.21 9.49 -10.84
N ASN A 21 2.31 8.88 -11.60
CA ASN A 21 1.98 9.29 -12.96
C ASN A 21 1.16 10.60 -12.98
N THR A 22 1.16 11.36 -14.08
CA THR A 22 0.35 12.59 -14.22
C THR A 22 -1.11 12.32 -14.56
N SER A 23 -1.44 11.14 -15.09
CA SER A 23 -2.81 10.76 -15.42
C SER A 23 -3.61 10.36 -14.18
N GLU A 24 -4.63 11.15 -13.84
CA GLU A 24 -5.56 10.83 -12.75
C GLU A 24 -6.28 9.48 -12.93
N PHE A 25 -6.49 9.04 -14.17
CA PHE A 25 -7.07 7.72 -14.44
C PHE A 25 -6.14 6.61 -13.95
N ILE A 26 -4.85 6.70 -14.27
CA ILE A 26 -3.82 5.75 -13.84
C ILE A 26 -3.65 5.81 -12.32
N GLN A 27 -3.59 7.00 -11.74
CA GLN A 27 -3.51 7.16 -10.29
C GLN A 27 -4.70 6.51 -9.59
N ARG A 28 -5.94 6.78 -10.02
CA ARG A 28 -7.13 6.17 -9.41
C ARG A 28 -7.15 4.65 -9.55
N ALA A 29 -6.73 4.12 -10.70
CA ALA A 29 -6.62 2.68 -10.89
C ALA A 29 -5.59 2.07 -9.94
N ALA A 30 -4.40 2.67 -9.84
CA ALA A 30 -3.34 2.22 -8.94
C ALA A 30 -3.76 2.27 -7.47
N ASN A 31 -4.46 3.33 -7.05
CA ASN A 31 -4.96 3.47 -5.68
C ASN A 31 -5.96 2.35 -5.33
N ARG A 32 -6.91 2.05 -6.23
CA ARG A 32 -7.87 0.95 -6.04
C ARG A 32 -7.17 -0.41 -6.01
N SER A 33 -6.19 -0.63 -6.88
CA SER A 33 -5.41 -1.86 -6.89
C SER A 33 -4.58 -2.04 -5.61
N LEU A 34 -4.05 -0.96 -5.02
CA LEU A 34 -3.38 -1.01 -3.72
C LEU A 34 -4.35 -1.41 -2.60
N GLY A 35 -5.57 -0.86 -2.60
CA GLY A 35 -6.62 -1.26 -1.66
C GLY A 35 -6.95 -2.75 -1.76
N ALA A 36 -7.16 -3.25 -2.98
CA ALA A 36 -7.41 -4.67 -3.21
C ALA A 36 -6.23 -5.57 -2.76
N MET A 37 -4.99 -5.12 -2.94
CA MET A 37 -3.81 -5.82 -2.41
C MET A 37 -3.86 -5.87 -0.87
N VAL A 38 -4.12 -4.74 -0.21
CA VAL A 38 -4.24 -4.67 1.27
C VAL A 38 -5.31 -5.62 1.80
N GLU A 39 -6.46 -5.70 1.13
CA GLU A 39 -7.54 -6.61 1.52
C GLU A 39 -7.15 -8.09 1.40
N ASN A 40 -6.31 -8.41 0.42
CA ASN A 40 -5.94 -9.78 0.07
C ASN A 40 -4.60 -10.24 0.65
N VAL A 41 -3.79 -9.37 1.24
CA VAL A 41 -2.52 -9.70 1.89
C VAL A 41 -2.72 -9.74 3.41
N THR A 42 -1.84 -10.43 4.14
CA THR A 42 -1.88 -10.36 5.62
C THR A 42 -1.49 -8.96 6.11
N PRO A 43 -2.12 -8.41 7.16
CA PRO A 43 -1.86 -7.04 7.60
C PRO A 43 -0.37 -6.74 7.89
N ALA A 44 0.34 -7.70 8.48
CA ALA A 44 1.78 -7.59 8.72
C ALA A 44 2.60 -7.47 7.42
N ARG A 45 2.24 -8.24 6.38
CA ARG A 45 2.91 -8.17 5.07
C ARG A 45 2.53 -6.90 4.31
N SER A 46 1.27 -6.44 4.40
CA SER A 46 0.84 -5.15 3.85
C SER A 46 1.61 -3.99 4.48
N LEU A 47 1.77 -4.00 5.81
CA LEU A 47 2.53 -3.00 6.54
C LEU A 47 3.97 -2.92 6.04
N VAL A 48 4.67 -4.06 5.96
CA VAL A 48 6.06 -4.13 5.46
C VAL A 48 6.15 -3.65 4.02
N ALA A 49 5.27 -4.12 3.13
CA ALA A 49 5.31 -3.78 1.71
C ALA A 49 5.09 -2.28 1.46
N LEU A 50 4.09 -1.68 2.12
CA LEU A 50 3.78 -0.25 1.98
C LEU A 50 4.86 0.63 2.60
N THR A 51 5.38 0.24 3.77
CA THR A 51 6.44 0.99 4.46
C THR A 51 7.71 1.02 3.61
N SER A 52 8.16 -0.14 3.13
CA SER A 52 9.38 -0.26 2.32
C SER A 52 9.28 0.48 0.98
N ALA A 53 8.10 0.53 0.36
CA ALA A 53 7.94 1.11 -0.97
C ALA A 53 7.55 2.61 -0.98
N GLY A 54 6.88 3.12 0.06
CA GLY A 54 6.13 4.37 -0.05
C GLY A 54 6.54 5.53 0.86
N ILE A 55 7.01 5.28 2.09
CA ILE A 55 7.11 6.36 3.11
C ILE A 55 8.16 7.43 2.79
N TYR A 56 9.25 7.03 2.14
CA TYR A 56 10.36 7.92 1.75
C TYR A 56 10.30 8.33 0.28
N HIS A 57 9.19 8.08 -0.42
CA HIS A 57 9.08 8.40 -1.83
C HIS A 57 9.11 9.92 -2.06
N ARG A 58 9.80 10.40 -3.11
CA ARG A 58 9.97 11.85 -3.38
C ARG A 58 8.66 12.54 -3.76
N ASN A 59 7.77 11.85 -4.46
CA ASN A 59 6.47 12.38 -4.87
C ASN A 59 5.47 12.42 -3.67
N PRO A 60 4.92 13.60 -3.30
CA PRO A 60 3.98 13.73 -2.18
C PRO A 60 2.67 12.97 -2.38
N LEU A 61 2.18 12.79 -3.60
CA LEU A 61 0.96 12.01 -3.88
C LEU A 61 1.14 10.54 -3.55
N VAL A 62 2.33 10.00 -3.83
CA VAL A 62 2.68 8.61 -3.47
C VAL A 62 2.75 8.46 -1.95
N ARG A 63 3.34 9.43 -1.24
CA ARG A 63 3.36 9.42 0.23
C ARG A 63 1.96 9.51 0.83
N LYS A 64 1.10 10.40 0.31
CA LYS A 64 -0.30 10.51 0.73
C LYS A 64 -1.04 9.18 0.56
N CYS A 65 -0.98 8.58 -0.63
CA CYS A 65 -1.61 7.30 -0.90
C CYS A 65 -1.08 6.18 0.00
N THR A 66 0.24 6.14 0.22
CA THR A 66 0.85 5.18 1.15
C THR A 66 0.28 5.35 2.56
N ALA A 67 0.16 6.59 3.05
CA ALA A 67 -0.36 6.88 4.38
C ALA A 67 -1.85 6.47 4.52
N GLU A 68 -2.67 6.70 3.50
CA GLU A 68 -4.08 6.29 3.49
C GLU A 68 -4.21 4.76 3.63
N HIS A 69 -3.45 3.99 2.85
CA HIS A 69 -3.46 2.51 2.95
C HIS A 69 -2.85 2.00 4.26
N LEU A 70 -1.80 2.66 4.77
CA LEU A 70 -1.23 2.34 6.07
C LEU A 70 -2.25 2.55 7.20
N SER A 71 -3.05 3.61 7.16
CA SER A 71 -4.14 3.82 8.13
C SER A 71 -5.10 2.64 8.14
N THR A 72 -5.55 2.19 6.97
CA THR A 72 -6.43 1.02 6.84
C THR A 72 -5.79 -0.25 7.38
N VAL A 73 -4.50 -0.47 7.13
CA VAL A 73 -3.77 -1.64 7.67
C VAL A 73 -3.68 -1.58 9.19
N LEU A 74 -3.38 -0.41 9.77
CA LEU A 74 -3.26 -0.24 11.22
C LEU A 74 -4.61 -0.42 11.93
N GLU A 75 -5.70 0.07 11.32
CA GLU A 75 -7.07 -0.19 11.79
C GLU A 75 -7.41 -1.68 11.82
N GLN A 76 -6.94 -2.46 10.83
CA GLN A 76 -7.14 -3.91 10.78
C GLN A 76 -6.30 -4.68 11.81
N ILE A 77 -5.10 -4.20 12.12
CA ILE A 77 -4.23 -4.81 13.15
C ILE A 77 -4.83 -4.58 14.54
N GLY A 78 -5.38 -3.38 14.76
CA GLY A 78 -5.89 -2.93 16.05
C GLY A 78 -4.77 -2.43 16.97
N ALA A 79 -5.06 -1.41 17.77
CA ALA A 79 -4.06 -0.76 18.64
C ALA A 79 -3.41 -1.73 19.65
N GLU A 80 -4.14 -2.76 20.08
CA GLU A 80 -3.68 -3.75 21.07
C GLU A 80 -2.53 -4.64 20.56
N LYS A 81 -2.31 -4.70 19.24
CA LYS A 81 -1.26 -5.53 18.63
C LYS A 81 -0.06 -4.71 18.11
N LEU A 82 -0.05 -3.40 18.39
CA LEU A 82 1.01 -2.47 17.97
C LEU A 82 2.00 -2.14 19.10
N LEU A 83 1.72 -2.58 20.33
CA LEU A 83 2.53 -2.43 21.55
C LEU A 83 3.03 -3.80 22.02
#